data_AF-A0A072NJ14-F1
#
_entry.id   AF-A0A072NJ14-F1
#
_cell.length_a   1.000
_cell.length_b   1.000
_cell.length_c   1.000
_cell.angle_alpha   90.00
_cell.angle_beta   90.00
_cell.angle_gamma   90.00
#
_symmetry.space_group_name_H-M   'P 1'
#
loop_
_entity.id
_entity.type
_entity.pdbx_description
1 polymer ?
#
loop_
_entity_poly.entity_id
_entity_poly.type
_entity_poly.pdbx_seq_one_letter_code
_entity_poly.pdbx_strand_id
1 'polypeptide(L)' 'MGDEQLKHITVTAKNFAQLDLQPGQRLALRYVVMQRLHVDGSGVLYLATERATGEEVHVHVLYPKG' A
#
# COMPACT_ATOMS: atom_id res chain seq x y z
N MET A 1 -3.39 -19.49 18.50
CA MET A 1 -3.01 -18.15 18.00
C MET A 1 -3.46 -18.13 16.56
N GLY A 2 -4.59 -17.49 16.29
CA GLY A 2 -5.18 -17.47 14.95
C GLY A 2 -4.35 -16.56 14.04
N ASP A 3 -4.16 -16.96 12.79
CA ASP A 3 -3.58 -16.13 11.74
C ASP A 3 -4.41 -14.85 11.59
N GLU A 4 -4.00 -13.76 12.25
CA GLU A 4 -4.49 -12.42 11.94
C GLU A 4 -3.92 -12.04 10.57
N GLN A 5 -4.66 -12.40 9.52
CA GLN A 5 -4.34 -11.95 8.17
C GLN A 5 -4.59 -10.45 8.11
N LEU A 6 -3.51 -9.68 7.89
CA LEU A 6 -3.61 -8.25 7.63
C LEU A 6 -4.56 -8.00 6.45
N LYS A 7 -5.44 -7.01 6.62
CA LYS A 7 -6.39 -6.60 5.60
C LYS A 7 -5.66 -6.20 4.32
N HIS A 8 -6.08 -6.76 3.19
CA HIS A 8 -5.52 -6.48 1.87
C HIS A 8 -6.38 -5.47 1.13
N ILE A 9 -5.77 -4.40 0.61
CA ILE A 9 -6.42 -3.34 -0.16
C ILE A 9 -5.69 -3.17 -1.49
N THR A 10 -6.45 -3.01 -2.58
CA THR A 10 -5.91 -2.73 -3.91
C THR A 10 -6.24 -1.30 -4.32
N VAL A 11 -5.25 -0.57 -4.81
CA VAL A 11 -5.37 0.83 -5.26
C VAL A 11 -4.69 0.98 -6.61
N THR A 12 -5.33 1.62 -7.60
CA THR A 12 -4.65 1.97 -8.84
C THR A 12 -3.83 3.25 -8.66
N ALA A 13 -2.55 3.22 -9.02
CA ALA A 13 -1.71 4.41 -9.02
C ALA A 13 -2.28 5.47 -9.96
N LYS A 14 -2.27 6.73 -9.53
CA LYS A 14 -2.59 7.89 -10.37
C LYS A 14 -1.45 8.27 -11.31
N ASN A 15 -0.23 7.97 -10.90
CA ASN A 15 1.01 8.21 -11.65
C ASN A 15 2.09 7.25 -11.14
N PHE A 16 3.19 7.14 -11.88
CA PHE A 16 4.28 6.23 -11.53
C PHE A 16 4.99 6.61 -10.21
N ALA A 17 4.92 7.86 -9.75
CA ALA A 17 5.50 8.25 -8.47
C ALA A 17 4.84 7.55 -7.26
N GLN A 18 3.58 7.11 -7.40
CA GLN A 18 2.90 6.34 -6.36
C GLN A 18 3.36 4.88 -6.28
N LEU A 19 4.25 4.43 -7.17
CA LEU A 19 4.86 3.09 -7.15
C LEU A 19 6.26 3.08 -6.52
N ASP A 20 6.78 4.25 -6.12
CA ASP A 20 8.07 4.36 -5.44
C ASP A 20 7.94 5.09 -4.09
N LEU A 21 6.83 4.82 -3.39
CA LEU A 21 6.55 5.41 -2.09
C LEU A 21 7.56 4.95 -1.04
N GLN A 22 8.05 5.92 -0.25
CA GLN A 22 8.97 5.73 0.86
C GLN A 22 8.22 5.65 2.20
N PRO A 23 8.81 5.06 3.25
CA PRO A 23 8.25 5.08 4.59
C PRO A 23 7.89 6.50 5.06
N GLY A 24 6.73 6.66 5.69
CA GLY A 24 6.16 7.94 6.12
C GLY A 24 5.37 8.68 5.03
N GLN A 25 5.50 8.32 3.75
CA GLN A 25 4.71 8.93 2.68
C GLN A 25 3.26 8.42 2.68
N ARG A 26 2.36 9.25 2.15
CA ARG A 26 0.93 9.01 2.17
C ARG A 26 0.43 8.49 0.83
N LEU A 27 -0.32 7.39 0.88
CA LEU A 27 -1.07 6.86 -0.25
C LEU A 27 -2.56 7.17 -0.06
N ALA A 28 -3.18 7.72 -1.11
CA ALA A 28 -4.60 8.09 -1.12
C ALA A 28 -5.06 8.95 0.07
N LEU A 29 -4.14 9.68 0.72
CA LEU A 29 -4.34 10.45 1.97
C LEU A 29 -4.85 9.64 3.19
N ARG A 30 -5.07 8.33 3.03
CA ARG A 30 -5.64 7.41 4.03
C ARG A 30 -4.59 6.50 4.65
N TYR A 31 -3.58 6.10 3.89
CA TYR A 31 -2.58 5.12 4.32
C TYR A 31 -1.21 5.76 4.44
N VAL A 32 -0.50 5.48 5.54
CA VAL A 32 0.90 5.89 5.73
C VAL A 32 1.77 4.69 5.45
N VAL A 33 2.62 4.77 4.42
CA VAL A 33 3.53 3.68 4.05
C VAL A 33 4.52 3.45 5.18
N MET A 34 4.67 2.20 5.59
CA MET A 34 5.68 1.78 6.57
C MET A 34 6.86 1.11 5.87
N GLN A 35 6.56 0.26 4.89
CA GLN A 35 7.57 -0.54 4.21
C GLN A 35 7.08 -0.97 2.82
N ARG A 36 8.00 -1.05 1.86
CA ARG A 36 7.79 -1.74 0.59
C ARG A 36 8.10 -3.23 0.77
N LEU A 37 7.13 -4.08 0.48
CA LEU A 37 7.23 -5.53 0.71
C LEU A 37 7.66 -6.28 -0.56
N HIS A 38 6.95 -6.04 -1.66
CA HIS A 38 7.14 -6.81 -2.88
C HIS A 38 6.78 -5.98 -4.13
N VAL A 39 7.34 -6.36 -5.29
CA VAL A 39 6.95 -5.84 -6.60
C VAL A 39 6.68 -7.00 -7.53
N ASP A 40 5.53 -6.95 -8.18
CA ASP A 40 5.11 -7.93 -9.17
C ASP A 40 4.78 -7.25 -10.52
N GLY A 41 4.35 -8.05 -11.49
CA GLY A 41 4.01 -7.55 -12.83
C GLY A 41 2.79 -6.62 -12.87
N SER A 42 2.01 -6.55 -11.79
CA SER A 42 0.80 -5.73 -11.70
C SER A 42 0.99 -4.46 -10.85
N GLY A 43 2.02 -4.41 -9.99
CA GLY A 43 2.28 -3.23 -9.16
C GLY A 43 3.26 -3.46 -8.01
N VAL A 44 3.08 -2.69 -6.95
CA VAL A 44 3.92 -2.70 -5.74
C VAL A 44 3.08 -2.93 -4.49
N LEU A 45 3.48 -3.88 -3.66
CA LEU A 45 2.85 -4.17 -2.37
C LEU A 45 3.58 -3.43 -1.24
N TYR A 46 2.81 -2.69 -0.44
CA TYR A 46 3.29 -1.98 0.73
C TYR A 46 2.62 -2.48 2.01
N LEU A 47 3.36 -2.47 3.12
CA LEU A 47 2.79 -2.41 4.46
C LEU A 47 2.51 -0.95 4.78
N ALA A 48 1.30 -0.65 5.26
CA ALA A 48 0.91 0.70 5.63
C ALA A 48 0.01 0.69 6.87
N THR A 49 -0.06 1.82 7.56
CA THR A 49 -1.04 2.05 8.64
C THR A 49 -2.23 2.83 8.09
N GLU A 50 -3.44 2.36 8.34
CA GLU A 50 -4.66 3.13 8.08
C GLU A 50 -4.80 4.26 9.11
N ARG A 51 -4.81 5.52 8.66
CA ARG A 51 -4.82 6.68 9.58
C ARG A 51 -6.06 6.79 10.45
N ALA A 52 -7.19 6.24 10.00
CA ALA A 52 -8.46 6.35 10.72
C ALA A 52 -8.54 5.38 11.90
N THR A 53 -7.99 4.17 11.75
CA THR A 53 -8.10 3.08 12.74
C THR A 53 -6.79 2.77 13.45
N GLY A 54 -5.65 3.16 12.86
CA GLY A 54 -4.33 2.77 13.35
C GLY A 54 -3.94 1.34 12.97
N GLU A 55 -4.75 0.64 12.19
CA GLU A 55 -4.52 -0.76 11.82
C GLU A 55 -3.45 -0.89 10.74
N GLU A 56 -2.64 -1.94 10.83
CA GLU A 56 -1.74 -2.35 9.76
C GLU A 56 -2.51 -3.02 8.63
N VAL A 57 -2.18 -2.63 7.41
CA VAL A 57 -2.84 -3.12 6.19
C VAL A 57 -1.81 -3.34 5.09
N HIS A 58 -2.08 -4.33 4.25
CA HIS A 58 -1.36 -4.51 3.00
C HIS A 58 -2.04 -3.70 1.90
N VAL A 59 -1.29 -2.84 1.23
CA VAL A 59 -1.80 -2.04 0.12
C VAL A 59 -1.04 -2.37 -1.16
N HIS A 60 -1.73 -3.01 -2.10
CA HIS A 60 -1.23 -3.31 -3.43
C HIS A 60 -1.55 -2.16 -4.37
N VAL A 61 -0.53 -1.44 -4.79
CA VAL A 61 -0.62 -0.30 -5.69
C VAL A 61 -0.37 -0.76 -7.12
N LEU A 62 -1.44 -0.87 -7.92
CA LEU A 62 -1.37 -1.30 -9.31
C LEU A 62 -0.76 -0.21 -10.20
N TYR A 63 -0.07 -0.61 -11.27
CA TYR A 63 0.38 0.32 -12.31
C TYR A 63 -0.82 1.15 -12.85
N PRO A 64 -0.60 2.45 -13.19
CA PRO A 64 -1.64 3.25 -13.81
C PRO A 64 -2.05 2.62 -15.13
N LYS A 65 -3.35 2.65 -15.46
CA LYS A 65 -3.79 2.29 -16.80
C LYS A 65 -3.27 3.36 -17.76
N GLY A 66 -2.50 2.93 -18.77
CA GLY A 66 -2.03 3.79 -19.86
C GLY A 66 -3.16 4.29 -20.74
#